data_AF-A0A7C6WWB7-F1
#
_entry.id   AF-A0A7C6WWB7-F1
#
_cell.length_a   1.000
_cell.length_b   1.000
_cell.length_c   1.000
_cell.angle_alpha   90.00
_cell.angle_beta   90.00
_cell.angle_gamma   90.00
#
_symmetry.space_group_name_H-M   'P 1'
#
loop_
_entity.id
_entity.type
_entity.pdbx_description
1 polymer ?
#
loop_
_entity_poly.entity_id
_entity_poly.type
_entity_poly.pdbx_seq_one_letter_code
_entity_poly.pdbx_strand_id
1 'polypeptide(L)' 'MKTSDFYYDLPQHLIAQHPAQPRDASRMLVCNSNNATTLDSTFRAFPTYLRPGDVLVLNHTRVIPARLLGVKKDTLAPV' A
#
# COMPACT_ATOMS: atom_id res chain seq x y z
N MET A 1 1.86 -9.06 23.64
CA MET A 1 2.34 -7.88 22.92
C MET A 1 1.30 -6.79 23.06
N LYS A 2 1.69 -5.61 23.52
CA LYS A 2 0.80 -4.46 23.68
C LYS A 2 0.90 -3.60 22.42
N THR A 3 -0.15 -2.85 22.11
CA THR A 3 -0.13 -1.90 20.98
C THR A 3 0.96 -0.85 21.14
N SER A 4 1.30 -0.50 22.38
CA SER A 4 2.40 0.40 22.73
C SER A 4 3.77 -0.06 22.26
N ASP A 5 3.98 -1.36 22.07
CA ASP A 5 5.28 -1.92 21.67
C ASP A 5 5.67 -1.50 20.23
N PHE A 6 4.73 -0.90 19.49
CA PHE A 6 4.90 -0.44 18.11
C PHE A 6 4.66 1.08 17.95
N TYR A 7 4.55 1.81 19.05
CA TYR A 7 4.36 3.26 18.99
C TYR A 7 5.64 3.95 18.52
N TYR A 8 5.49 4.96 17.66
CA TYR A 8 6.53 5.91 17.28
C TYR A 8 5.92 7.27 17.02
N ASP A 9 6.70 8.33 17.23
CA ASP A 9 6.25 9.68 16.96
C ASP A 9 6.25 9.94 15.44
N LEU A 10 5.06 10.14 14.87
CA LEU A 10 4.87 10.48 13.47
C LEU A 10 4.32 11.91 13.34
N PRO A 11 5.18 12.90 13.02
CA PRO A 11 4.73 14.24 12.73
C PRO A 11 3.72 14.25 11.57
N GLN A 12 2.58 14.91 11.77
CA GLN A 12 1.47 14.91 10.81
C GLN A 12 1.88 15.41 9.41
N HIS A 13 2.82 16.37 9.33
CA HIS A 13 3.31 16.92 8.08
C HIS A 13 4.15 15.93 7.25
N LEU A 14 4.61 14.81 7.84
CA LEU A 14 5.30 13.73 7.13
C LEU A 14 4.33 12.71 6.51
N ILE A 15 3.02 12.83 6.79
CA ILE A 15 1.99 11.99 6.18
C ILE A 15 1.62 12.58 4.82
N ALA A 16 2.06 11.93 3.74
CA ALA A 16 1.79 12.35 2.38
C ALA A 16 0.27 12.42 2.10
N GLN A 17 -0.21 13.60 1.69
CA GLN A 17 -1.61 13.81 1.30
C GLN A 17 -1.88 13.45 -0.17
N HIS A 18 -0.82 13.47 -0.99
CA HIS A 18 -0.84 13.14 -2.41
C HIS A 18 0.37 12.28 -2.76
N PRO A 19 0.26 11.40 -3.77
CA PRO A 19 1.40 10.61 -4.24
C PRO A 19 2.45 11.49 -4.91
N ALA A 20 3.71 11.02 -4.90
CA ALA A 20 4.78 11.61 -5.70
C ALA A 20 4.47 11.55 -7.21
N GLN A 21 4.96 12.53 -7.96
CA GLN A 21 4.84 12.60 -9.41
C GLN A 21 6.22 12.84 -10.05
N PRO A 22 6.72 11.93 -10.90
CA PRO A 22 6.16 10.61 -11.24
C PRO A 22 6.17 9.66 -10.03
N ARG A 23 5.33 8.60 -10.07
CA ARG A 23 5.15 7.67 -8.94
C ARG A 23 6.44 7.01 -8.46
N ASP A 24 7.36 6.74 -9.39
CA ASP A 24 8.65 6.09 -9.11
C ASP A 24 9.70 7.04 -8.51
N ALA A 25 9.40 8.33 -8.39
CA ALA A 25 10.25 9.31 -7.71
C ALA A 25 10.08 9.28 -6.17
N SER A 26 9.20 8.43 -5.63
CA SER A 26 9.09 8.27 -4.18
C SER A 26 10.39 7.73 -3.57
N ARG A 27 10.71 8.18 -2.36
CA ARG A 27 11.82 7.60 -1.57
C ARG A 27 11.54 6.13 -1.27
N MET A 28 12.60 5.34 -1.20
CA MET A 28 12.58 3.94 -0.81
C MET A 28 13.68 3.70 0.23
N LEU A 29 13.30 3.26 1.43
CA LEU A 29 14.27 2.84 2.45
C LEU A 29 14.60 1.36 2.22
N VAL A 30 15.85 1.06 1.93
CA VAL A 30 16.34 -0.32 1.79
C VAL A 30 16.81 -0.80 3.16
N CYS A 31 16.08 -1.74 3.75
CA CYS A 31 16.40 -2.32 5.05
C CYS A 31 16.98 -3.73 4.86
N ASN A 32 18.22 -3.96 5.30
CA ASN A 32 18.83 -5.28 5.27
C ASN A 32 18.63 -5.97 6.64
N SER A 33 17.81 -7.02 6.66
CA SER A 33 17.50 -7.77 7.88
C SER A 33 18.68 -8.52 8.47
N ASN A 34 19.70 -8.86 7.66
CA ASN A 34 20.80 -9.72 8.09
C ASN A 34 21.86 -8.96 8.89
N ASN A 35 21.96 -7.64 8.70
CA ASN A 35 22.98 -6.80 9.35
C ASN A 35 22.43 -5.47 9.89
N ALA A 36 21.10 -5.31 9.90
CA ALA A 36 20.40 -4.12 10.37
C ALA A 36 20.84 -2.79 9.71
N THR A 37 21.44 -2.85 8.51
CA THR A 37 21.80 -1.63 7.79
C THR A 37 20.61 -1.08 7.01
N THR A 38 20.60 0.24 6.86
CA THR A 38 19.61 0.95 6.07
C THR A 38 20.29 1.85 5.04
N LEU A 39 19.64 2.03 3.90
CA LEU A 39 20.10 2.92 2.84
C LEU A 39 18.91 3.68 2.25
N ASP A 40 19.06 4.99 2.12
CA ASP A 40 18.12 5.82 1.37
C ASP A 40 18.30 5.62 -0.14
N SER A 41 17.20 5.38 -0.84
CA SER A 41 17.16 5.20 -2.29
C SER A 41 15.87 5.80 -2.87
N THR A 42 15.63 5.58 -4.16
CA THR A 42 14.39 5.94 -4.86
C THR A 42 13.72 4.70 -5.41
N PHE A 43 12.39 4.70 -5.52
CA PHE A 43 11.66 3.55 -6.04
C PHE A 43 12.04 3.23 -7.50
N ARG A 44 12.46 4.22 -8.29
CA ARG A 44 13.03 4.02 -9.62
C ARG A 44 14.24 3.06 -9.63
N ALA A 45 15.01 3.01 -8.55
CA ALA A 45 16.13 2.08 -8.42
C ALA A 45 15.71 0.67 -7.99
N PHE A 46 14.43 0.43 -7.65
CA PHE A 46 13.96 -0.88 -7.19
C PHE A 46 14.42 -2.06 -8.05
N PRO A 47 14.40 -2.00 -9.40
CA PRO A 47 14.85 -3.12 -10.24
C PRO A 47 16.32 -3.52 -10.01
N THR A 48 17.19 -2.63 -9.53
CA THR A 48 18.61 -2.95 -9.27
C THR A 48 18.82 -3.85 -8.06
N TYR A 49 17.80 -4.02 -7.22
CA TYR A 49 17.84 -4.88 -6.03
C TYR A 49 17.30 -6.29 -6.30
N LEU A 50 16.76 -6.54 -7.49
CA LEU A 50 16.26 -7.84 -7.90
C LEU A 50 17.35 -8.67 -8.59
N ARG A 51 17.24 -9.99 -8.47
CA ARG A 51 18.12 -10.95 -9.12
C ARG A 51 17.34 -11.76 -10.17
N PRO A 52 18.02 -12.29 -11.21
CA PRO A 52 17.41 -13.25 -12.11
C PRO A 52 16.81 -14.43 -11.32
N GLY A 53 15.54 -14.73 -11.57
CA GLY A 53 14.79 -15.76 -10.87
C GLY A 53 13.89 -15.27 -9.74
N ASP A 54 14.01 -14.00 -9.32
CA ASP A 54 13.09 -13.42 -8.34
C ASP A 54 11.67 -13.28 -8.92
N VAL A 55 10.65 -13.48 -8.08
CA VAL A 55 9.24 -13.35 -8.45
C VAL A 55 8.61 -12.20 -7.67
N LEU A 56 8.12 -11.20 -8.41
CA LEU A 56 7.36 -10.10 -7.84
C LEU A 56 5.88 -10.48 -7.79
N VAL A 57 5.36 -10.74 -6.58
CA VAL A 57 3.94 -11.00 -6.36
C VAL A 57 3.20 -9.68 -6.17
N LEU A 58 2.35 -9.34 -7.12
CA LEU A 58 1.54 -8.12 -7.10
C LEU A 58 0.10 -8.46 -6.73
N ASN A 59 -0.45 -7.73 -5.76
CA ASN A 59 -1.87 -7.84 -5.47
C ASN A 59 -2.69 -7.12 -6.54
N HIS A 60 -3.55 -7.87 -7.24
CA HIS A 60 -4.49 -7.33 -8.20
C HIS A 60 -5.92 -7.47 -7.64
N THR A 61 -6.43 -6.39 -7.03
CA THR A 61 -7.76 -6.37 -6.42
C THR A 61 -8.85 -6.31 -7.50
N ARG A 62 -9.89 -7.15 -7.38
CA ARG A 62 -11.07 -7.13 -8.26
C ARG A 62 -12.34 -7.03 -7.44
N VAL A 63 -13.20 -6.06 -7.77
CA VAL A 63 -14.53 -5.94 -7.16
C VAL A 63 -15.43 -7.03 -7.71
N ILE A 64 -16.17 -7.71 -6.83
CA ILE A 64 -17.23 -8.63 -7.22
C ILE A 64 -18.51 -7.81 -7.35
N PRO A 65 -19.08 -7.64 -8.56
CA PRO A 65 -20.34 -6.92 -8.71
C PRO A 65 -21.48 -7.76 -8.14
N ALA A 66 -22.10 -7.26 -7.07
CA ALA A 66 -23.27 -7.88 -6.45
C ALA A 66 -24.35 -6.80 -6.29
N ARG A 67 -25.08 -6.52 -7.37
CA ARG A 67 -26.24 -5.63 -7.32
C ARG A 67 -27.48 -6.46 -7.09
N LEU A 68 -28.20 -6.18 -6.01
CA LEU A 68 -29.55 -6.71 -5.77
C LEU A 68 -30.56 -5.68 -6.26
N LEU A 69 -31.60 -6.14 -6.96
CA LEU A 69 -32.76 -5.32 -7.26
C LEU A 69 -33.79 -5.55 -6.15
N GLY A 70 -34.14 -4.48 -5.43
CA GLY A 70 -35.09 -4.53 -4.32
C GLY A 70 -36.38 -3.78 -4.65
N VAL A 71 -37.46 -4.16 -3.97
CA VAL A 71 -38.70 -3.39 -3.91
C VAL A 71 -39.07 -3.17 -2.45
N LYS A 72 -39.60 -1.99 -2.12
CA LYS A 72 -40.13 -1.70 -0.78
C LYS A 72 -41.32 -2.62 -0.52
N LYS A 73 -41.31 -3.36 0.60
CA LYS A 73 -42.34 -4.35 0.92
C LYS A 73 -43.74 -3.76 0.99
N ASP A 74 -43.87 -2.55 1.50
CA ASP A 74 -45.17 -1.94 1.80
C ASP A 74 -45.78 -1.21 0.59
N THR A 75 -44.94 -0.69 -0.31
CA THR A 75 -45.37 0.15 -1.44
C THR A 75 -45.09 -0.48 -2.81
N LEU A 76 -44.36 -1.60 -2.86
CA LEU A 76 -43.84 -2.27 -4.07
C LEU A 76 -42.98 -1.36 -4.97
N ALA A 77 -42.60 -0.18 -4.47
CA ALA A 77 -41.77 0.76 -5.22
C ALA A 77 -40.33 0.24 -5.33
N PRO A 78 -39.65 0.41 -6.49
CA PRO A 78 -38.24 0.06 -6.65
C PRO A 78 -37.34 0.77 -5.63
N VAL A 79 -36.27 0.08 -5.21
CA VAL A 79 -35.15 0.63 -4.41
C VAL A 79 -33.90 0.73 -5.26
#